data_AF-A0A4Y8W8W4-F1
#
_entry.id   AF-A0A4Y8W8W4-F1
#
_cell.length_a   1.000
_cell.length_b   1.000
_cell.length_c   1.000
_cell.angle_alpha   90.00
_cell.angle_beta   90.00
_cell.angle_gamma   90.00
#
_symmetry.space_group_name_H-M   'P 1'
#
loop_
_entity.id
_entity.type
_entity.pdbx_description
1 polymer ?
#
loop_
_entity_poly.entity_id
_entity_poly.type
_entity_poly.pdbx_seq_one_letter_code
_entity_poly.pdbx_strand_id
1 'polypeptide(L)'
;MADRSIEVFKEMSVSMQKFDYFVLGISIALFAYLGKDYSPVGLGINVGTVELIALTALFISIVFGYFRLKCDLTIKSLNFSVLSLGEKRGALTEALQTPTQKYNAETGDVINPHKARLEIDVIKKIIDENLVLMKSKQDNSVWLLRFRDLFLAVGFLCLLITKYLDLILSWTSA
;
A
#
# COMPACT_ATOMS: atom_id res chain seq x y z
N MET A 1 -3.24 -29.28 -1.09
CA MET A 1 -2.96 -28.33 0.02
C MET A 1 -2.55 -26.95 -0.51
N ALA A 2 -1.68 -26.87 -1.52
CA ALA A 2 -1.28 -25.61 -2.16
C ALA A 2 -2.47 -24.75 -2.65
N ASP A 3 -3.49 -25.36 -3.26
CA ASP A 3 -4.65 -24.63 -3.79
C ASP A 3 -5.45 -23.91 -2.69
N ARG A 4 -5.58 -24.53 -1.51
CA ARG A 4 -6.27 -23.93 -0.36
C ARG A 4 -5.51 -22.72 0.18
N SER A 5 -4.17 -22.81 0.28
CA SER A 5 -3.35 -21.69 0.72
C SER A 5 -3.36 -20.52 -0.27
N ILE A 6 -3.39 -20.80 -1.58
CA ILE A 6 -3.46 -19.77 -2.61
C ILE A 6 -4.82 -19.06 -2.55
N GLU A 7 -5.92 -19.80 -2.40
CA GLU A 7 -7.25 -19.20 -2.30
C GLU A 7 -7.38 -18.30 -1.06
N VAL A 8 -6.94 -18.78 0.11
CA VAL A 8 -6.95 -17.98 1.35
C VAL A 8 -6.08 -16.73 1.20
N PHE A 9 -4.91 -16.84 0.59
CA PHE A 9 -4.04 -15.68 0.34
C PHE A 9 -4.69 -14.65 -0.59
N LYS A 10 -5.38 -15.12 -1.64
CA LYS A 10 -6.12 -14.28 -2.58
C LYS A 10 -7.26 -13.54 -1.88
N GLU A 11 -8.08 -14.25 -1.10
CA GLU A 11 -9.16 -13.64 -0.32
C GLU A 11 -8.64 -12.63 0.70
N MET A 12 -7.54 -12.95 1.39
CA MET A 12 -6.88 -12.06 2.33
C MET A 12 -6.39 -10.77 1.64
N SER A 13 -5.70 -10.89 0.50
CA SER A 13 -5.20 -9.75 -0.28
C SER A 13 -6.32 -8.84 -0.78
N VAL A 14 -7.45 -9.42 -1.20
CA VAL A 14 -8.65 -8.66 -1.61
C VAL A 14 -9.28 -7.97 -0.40
N SER A 15 -9.38 -8.65 0.73
CA SER A 15 -9.97 -8.11 1.96
C SER A 15 -9.16 -6.94 2.51
N MET A 16 -7.83 -7.04 2.54
CA MET A 16 -6.95 -5.94 2.93
C MET A 16 -7.14 -4.72 2.02
N GLN A 17 -7.20 -4.92 0.71
CA GLN A 17 -7.40 -3.84 -0.24
C GLN A 17 -8.77 -3.15 -0.07
N LYS A 18 -9.83 -3.93 0.16
CA LYS A 18 -11.17 -3.39 0.46
C LYS A 18 -11.18 -2.58 1.75
N PHE A 19 -10.50 -3.06 2.79
CA PHE A 19 -10.37 -2.35 4.04
C PHE A 19 -9.68 -1.00 3.85
N ASP A 20 -8.61 -0.94 3.06
CA ASP A 20 -7.91 0.32 2.80
C ASP A 20 -8.72 1.32 2.00
N TYR A 21 -9.48 0.84 1.01
CA TYR A 21 -10.44 1.68 0.29
C TYR A 21 -11.55 2.21 1.19
N PHE A 22 -12.05 1.39 2.11
CA PHE A 22 -13.07 1.78 3.07
C PHE A 22 -12.55 2.87 4.01
N VAL A 23 -11.37 2.68 4.62
CA VAL A 23 -10.77 3.66 5.54
C VAL A 23 -10.48 4.98 4.82
N LEU A 24 -9.92 4.92 3.61
CA LEU A 24 -9.67 6.11 2.80
C LEU A 24 -10.97 6.83 2.44
N GLY A 25 -12.00 6.07 2.05
CA GLY A 25 -13.32 6.60 1.70
C GLY A 25 -13.99 7.31 2.88
N ILE A 26 -13.98 6.72 4.08
CA ILE A 26 -14.49 7.36 5.30
C ILE A 26 -13.72 8.65 5.61
N SER A 27 -12.39 8.61 5.50
CA SER A 27 -11.55 9.78 5.79
C SER A 27 -11.88 10.94 4.85
N ILE A 28 -12.04 10.67 3.56
CA ILE A 28 -12.44 11.66 2.55
C ILE A 28 -13.85 12.19 2.83
N ALA A 29 -14.80 11.30 3.14
CA ALA A 29 -16.19 11.69 3.41
C ALA A 29 -16.28 12.61 4.64
N LEU A 30 -15.56 12.29 5.71
CA LEU A 30 -15.51 13.13 6.92
C LEU A 30 -14.86 14.47 6.64
N PHE A 31 -13.71 14.48 5.95
CA PHE A 31 -13.04 15.71 5.56
C PHE A 31 -13.96 16.60 4.72
N ALA A 32 -14.65 16.05 3.72
CA ALA A 32 -15.57 16.80 2.88
C ALA A 32 -16.80 17.32 3.65
N TYR A 33 -17.38 16.49 4.51
CA TYR A 33 -18.54 16.86 5.33
C TYR A 33 -18.21 18.03 6.26
N LEU A 34 -17.09 17.93 6.99
CA LEU A 34 -16.66 18.94 7.94
C LEU A 34 -16.11 20.19 7.26
N GLY A 35 -15.39 20.00 6.15
CA GLY A 35 -14.78 21.11 5.40
C GLY A 35 -15.80 22.01 4.72
N LYS A 36 -17.01 21.51 4.42
CA LYS A 36 -18.09 22.31 3.82
C LYS A 36 -18.58 23.41 4.76
N ASP A 37 -18.72 23.09 6.05
CA ASP A 37 -19.32 24.00 7.04
C ASP A 37 -18.26 24.81 7.80
N TYR A 38 -16.97 24.52 7.57
CA TYR A 38 -15.86 25.20 8.23
C TYR A 38 -15.76 26.66 7.81
N SER A 39 -15.79 27.56 8.80
CA SER A 39 -15.50 28.98 8.63
C SER A 39 -14.21 29.33 9.38
N PRO A 40 -13.26 30.04 8.75
CA PRO A 40 -12.01 30.39 9.39
C PRO A 40 -12.25 31.34 10.57
N VAL A 41 -11.79 30.94 11.74
CA VAL A 41 -11.81 31.75 12.98
C VAL A 41 -10.37 32.11 13.36
N GLY A 42 -10.17 33.22 14.06
CA GLY A 42 -8.86 33.57 14.62
C GLY A 42 -8.29 32.42 15.48
N LEU A 43 -7.00 32.16 15.31
CA LEU A 43 -6.30 31.09 16.03
C LEU A 43 -6.34 31.35 17.54
N GLY A 44 -6.79 30.37 18.32
CA GLY A 44 -6.91 30.45 19.78
C GLY A 44 -7.44 29.15 20.39
N ILE A 45 -7.72 29.15 21.70
CA ILE A 45 -8.39 28.01 22.37
C ILE A 45 -9.89 28.15 22.11
N ASN A 46 -10.32 27.79 20.90
CA ASN A 46 -11.71 27.83 20.48
C ASN A 46 -12.05 26.63 19.58
N VAL A 47 -13.34 26.40 19.39
CA VAL A 47 -13.85 25.30 18.55
C VAL A 47 -13.26 25.34 17.15
N GLY A 48 -13.20 26.53 16.52
CA GLY A 48 -12.69 26.68 15.15
C GLY A 48 -11.21 26.28 14.97
N THR A 49 -10.37 26.48 15.98
CA THR A 49 -8.96 26.06 15.92
C THR A 49 -8.83 24.54 16.06
N VAL A 50 -9.64 23.91 16.92
CA VAL A 50 -9.66 22.44 17.06
C VAL A 50 -10.24 21.78 15.81
N GLU A 51 -11.26 22.37 15.19
CA GLU A 51 -11.81 21.92 13.90
C GLU A 51 -10.78 22.01 12.78
N LEU A 52 -9.99 23.10 12.74
CA LEU A 52 -8.89 23.23 11.77
C LEU A 52 -7.83 22.13 11.96
N ILE A 53 -7.46 21.84 13.22
CA ILE A 53 -6.53 20.73 13.53
C ILE A 53 -7.14 19.38 13.09
N ALA A 54 -8.43 19.18 13.32
CA ALA A 54 -9.12 17.97 12.88
C ALA A 54 -9.08 17.82 11.35
N LEU A 55 -9.44 18.88 10.62
CA LEU A 55 -9.44 18.88 9.15
C LEU A 55 -8.05 18.66 8.57
N THR A 56 -7.03 19.31 9.12
CA THR A 56 -5.65 19.13 8.68
C THR A 56 -5.15 17.72 8.97
N ALA A 57 -5.45 17.15 10.14
CA ALA A 57 -5.10 15.77 10.47
C ALA A 57 -5.81 14.76 9.54
N LEU A 58 -7.11 14.95 9.27
CA LEU A 58 -7.84 14.11 8.31
C LEU A 58 -7.26 14.21 6.90
N PHE A 59 -6.92 15.42 6.44
CA PHE A 59 -6.28 15.60 5.13
C PHE A 59 -4.93 14.86 5.04
N ILE A 60 -4.08 14.99 6.05
CA ILE A 60 -2.80 14.30 6.12
C ILE A 60 -3.01 12.77 6.10
N SER A 61 -4.00 12.26 6.83
CA SER A 61 -4.37 10.84 6.80
C SER A 61 -4.76 10.37 5.40
N ILE A 62 -5.57 11.16 4.67
CA ILE A 62 -5.97 10.86 3.28
C ILE A 62 -4.73 10.77 2.37
N VAL A 63 -3.81 11.73 2.48
CA VAL A 63 -2.57 11.76 1.69
C VAL A 63 -1.73 10.49 1.94
N PHE A 64 -1.52 10.13 3.21
CA PHE A 64 -0.80 8.89 3.55
C PHE A 64 -1.53 7.63 3.09
N GLY A 65 -2.86 7.59 3.22
CA GLY A 65 -3.68 6.49 2.71
C GLY A 65 -3.55 6.30 1.20
N TYR A 66 -3.54 7.39 0.42
CA TYR A 66 -3.31 7.35 -1.01
C TYR A 66 -1.91 6.85 -1.38
N PHE A 67 -0.86 7.35 -0.73
CA PHE A 67 0.51 6.90 -0.96
C PHE A 67 0.71 5.43 -0.60
N ARG A 68 0.03 4.95 0.45
CA ARG A 68 0.05 3.54 0.83
C ARG A 68 -0.56 2.66 -0.26
N LEU A 69 -1.71 3.04 -0.82
CA LEU A 69 -2.32 2.31 -1.94
C LEU A 69 -1.38 2.20 -3.14
N LYS A 70 -0.68 3.29 -3.49
CA LYS A 70 0.34 3.26 -4.56
C LYS A 70 1.50 2.30 -4.23
N CYS A 71 1.98 2.30 -2.99
CA CYS A 71 3.03 1.38 -2.56
C CYS A 71 2.56 -0.07 -2.67
N ASP A 72 1.36 -0.40 -2.22
CA ASP A 72 0.82 -1.78 -2.29
C ASP A 72 0.64 -2.26 -3.73
N LEU A 73 0.17 -1.40 -4.64
CA LEU A 73 0.13 -1.71 -6.07
C LEU A 73 1.52 -1.98 -6.64
N THR A 74 2.51 -1.18 -6.25
CA THR A 74 3.92 -1.36 -6.68
C THR A 74 4.47 -2.68 -6.15
N ILE A 75 4.23 -3.02 -4.89
CA ILE A 75 4.65 -4.30 -4.27
C ILE A 75 4.03 -5.47 -5.02
N LYS A 76 2.72 -5.44 -5.32
CA LYS A 76 2.04 -6.50 -6.07
C LYS A 76 2.63 -6.65 -7.48
N SER A 77 2.93 -5.54 -8.16
CA SER A 77 3.57 -5.55 -9.49
C SER A 77 4.97 -6.15 -9.47
N LEU A 78 5.80 -5.77 -8.49
CA LEU A 78 7.15 -6.34 -8.32
C LEU A 78 7.10 -7.83 -7.99
N ASN A 79 6.18 -8.24 -7.11
CA ASN A 79 5.99 -9.64 -6.75
C ASN A 79 5.59 -10.48 -7.98
N PHE A 80 4.69 -9.97 -8.82
CA PHE A 80 4.35 -10.61 -10.09
C PHE A 80 5.55 -10.70 -11.04
N SER A 81 6.36 -9.65 -11.16
CA SER A 81 7.58 -9.66 -11.96
C SER A 81 8.58 -10.70 -11.46
N VAL A 82 8.80 -10.78 -10.14
CA VAL A 82 9.69 -11.79 -9.52
C VAL A 82 9.18 -13.21 -9.81
N LEU A 83 7.87 -13.46 -9.66
CA LEU A 83 7.30 -14.77 -9.88
C LEU A 83 7.41 -15.21 -11.34
N SER A 84 6.98 -14.36 -12.28
CA SER A 84 7.06 -14.65 -13.73
C SER A 84 8.50 -14.85 -14.22
N LEU A 85 9.44 -14.02 -13.75
CA LEU A 85 10.86 -14.21 -14.04
C LEU A 85 11.42 -15.49 -13.40
N GLY A 86 10.95 -15.83 -12.20
CA GLY A 86 11.29 -17.08 -11.52
C GLY A 86 10.85 -18.31 -12.30
N GLU A 87 9.61 -18.31 -12.81
CA GLU A 87 9.06 -19.35 -13.68
C GLU A 87 9.87 -19.46 -14.98
N LYS A 88 10.16 -18.33 -15.65
CA LYS A 88 10.99 -18.30 -16.86
C LYS A 88 12.39 -18.87 -16.61
N ARG A 89 13.03 -18.49 -15.49
CA ARG A 89 14.33 -19.02 -15.09
C ARG A 89 14.27 -20.52 -14.81
N GLY A 90 13.22 -21.00 -14.14
CA GLY A 90 12.99 -22.41 -13.88
C GLY A 90 12.90 -23.21 -15.19
N ALA A 91 12.06 -22.75 -16.12
CA ALA A 91 11.89 -23.37 -17.43
C ALA A 91 13.20 -23.41 -18.23
N LEU A 92 13.97 -22.31 -18.26
CA LEU A 92 15.28 -22.27 -18.92
C LEU A 92 16.29 -23.22 -18.29
N THR A 93 16.30 -23.30 -16.95
CA THR A 93 17.21 -24.20 -16.21
C THR A 93 16.86 -25.66 -16.50
N GLU A 94 15.57 -26.01 -16.50
CA GLU A 94 15.10 -27.35 -16.87
C GLU A 94 15.46 -27.71 -18.32
N ALA A 95 15.31 -26.75 -19.24
CA ALA A 95 15.68 -26.93 -20.64
C ALA A 95 17.18 -27.18 -20.83
N LEU A 96 18.04 -26.56 -20.02
CA LEU A 96 19.49 -26.79 -20.03
C LEU A 96 19.92 -28.13 -19.43
N GLN A 97 19.14 -28.69 -18.50
CA GLN A 97 19.45 -29.96 -17.84
C GLN A 97 18.89 -31.19 -18.58
N THR A 98 17.96 -30.98 -19.50
CA THR A 98 17.35 -32.07 -20.29
C THR A 98 18.33 -32.53 -21.39
N PRO A 99 18.60 -33.85 -21.57
CA PRO A 99 19.53 -34.35 -22.58
C PRO A 99 19.08 -34.12 -24.03
N THR A 100 17.79 -33.86 -24.25
CA THR A 100 17.20 -33.62 -25.57
C THR A 100 17.08 -32.13 -25.87
N GLN A 101 17.29 -31.78 -27.14
CA GLN A 101 17.20 -30.41 -27.64
C GLN A 101 15.76 -29.89 -27.47
N LYS A 102 15.55 -29.01 -26.48
CA LYS A 102 14.27 -28.36 -26.24
C LYS A 102 14.14 -27.09 -27.09
N TYR A 103 12.95 -26.91 -27.63
CA TYR A 103 12.56 -25.74 -28.39
C TYR A 103 11.82 -24.78 -27.47
N ASN A 104 11.93 -23.49 -27.74
CA ASN A 104 11.13 -22.49 -27.05
C ASN A 104 9.65 -22.72 -27.38
N ALA A 105 8.80 -22.85 -26.36
CA ALA A 105 7.38 -23.15 -26.53
C ALA A 105 6.60 -22.02 -27.26
N GLU A 106 7.10 -20.78 -27.22
CA GLU A 106 6.44 -19.63 -27.85
C GLU A 106 6.94 -19.34 -29.27
N THR A 107 8.23 -19.58 -29.54
CA THR A 107 8.86 -19.23 -30.84
C THR A 107 9.22 -20.43 -31.69
N GLY A 108 9.26 -21.65 -31.12
CA GLY A 108 9.71 -22.86 -31.80
C GLY A 108 11.21 -22.91 -32.06
N ASP A 109 11.97 -21.91 -31.63
CA ASP A 109 13.42 -21.84 -31.84
C ASP A 109 14.20 -22.79 -30.93
N VAL A 110 15.31 -23.33 -31.45
CA VAL A 110 16.26 -24.12 -30.66
C VAL A 110 16.86 -23.25 -29.56
N ILE A 111 16.76 -23.69 -28.31
CA ILE A 111 17.36 -22.98 -27.18
C ILE A 111 18.89 -23.16 -27.27
N ASN A 112 19.60 -22.06 -27.56
CA ASN A 112 21.06 -22.06 -27.55
C ASN A 112 21.57 -22.07 -26.09
N PRO A 113 22.36 -23.08 -25.68
CA PRO A 113 22.79 -23.24 -24.29
C PRO A 113 23.59 -22.05 -23.74
N HIS A 114 24.39 -21.39 -24.58
CA HIS A 114 25.19 -20.24 -24.16
C HIS A 114 24.32 -19.00 -23.93
N LYS A 115 23.35 -18.74 -24.84
CA LYS A 115 22.41 -17.62 -24.67
C LYS A 115 21.50 -17.84 -23.46
N ALA A 116 21.02 -19.06 -23.25
CA ALA A 116 20.17 -19.41 -22.13
C ALA A 116 20.85 -19.22 -20.77
N ARG A 117 22.15 -19.57 -20.64
CA ARG A 117 22.92 -19.30 -19.41
C ARG A 117 23.05 -17.81 -19.12
N LEU A 118 23.36 -17.02 -20.15
CA LEU A 118 23.48 -15.57 -20.02
C LEU A 118 22.14 -14.92 -19.63
N GLU A 119 21.04 -15.41 -20.20
CA GLU A 119 19.70 -14.96 -19.85
C GLU A 119 19.31 -15.32 -18.41
N ILE A 120 19.67 -16.52 -17.94
CA ILE A 120 19.45 -16.93 -16.53
C ILE A 120 20.18 -15.99 -15.56
N ASP A 121 21.42 -15.62 -15.85
CA ASP A 121 22.21 -14.71 -15.00
C ASP A 121 21.60 -13.30 -14.97
N VAL A 122 21.16 -12.79 -16.12
CA VAL A 122 20.45 -11.50 -16.21
C VAL A 122 19.14 -11.54 -15.44
N ILE A 123 18.33 -12.59 -15.62
CA ILE A 123 17.07 -12.78 -14.90
C ILE A 123 17.31 -12.82 -13.38
N LYS A 124 18.34 -13.56 -12.93
CA LYS A 124 18.70 -13.63 -11.52
C LYS A 124 18.99 -12.25 -10.95
N LYS A 125 19.78 -11.43 -11.66
CA LYS A 125 20.10 -10.07 -11.23
C LYS A 125 18.85 -9.20 -11.10
N ILE A 126 17.93 -9.27 -12.08
CA ILE A 126 16.68 -8.50 -12.04
C ILE A 126 15.79 -8.96 -10.88
N ILE A 127 15.71 -10.26 -10.61
CA ILE A 127 14.97 -10.80 -9.45
C ILE A 127 15.56 -10.25 -8.16
N ASP A 128 16.88 -10.31 -7.98
CA ASP A 128 17.55 -9.83 -6.77
C ASP A 128 17.33 -8.32 -6.56
N GLU A 129 17.42 -7.51 -7.62
CA GLU A 129 17.11 -6.07 -7.59
C GLU A 129 15.65 -5.81 -7.20
N ASN A 130 14.70 -6.53 -7.81
CA ASN A 130 13.28 -6.39 -7.52
C ASN A 130 12.94 -6.82 -6.08
N LEU A 131 13.59 -7.85 -5.54
CA LEU A 131 13.41 -8.28 -4.15
C LEU A 131 13.86 -7.20 -3.15
N VAL A 132 15.01 -6.57 -3.40
CA VAL A 132 15.51 -5.46 -2.57
C VAL A 132 14.54 -4.28 -2.61
N LEU A 133 14.07 -3.91 -3.79
CA LEU A 133 13.13 -2.81 -3.96
C LEU A 133 11.77 -3.11 -3.33
N MET A 134 11.28 -4.35 -3.49
CA MET A 134 10.04 -4.82 -2.87
C MET A 134 10.12 -4.74 -1.34
N LYS A 135 11.23 -5.19 -0.73
CA LYS A 135 11.45 -5.09 0.73
C LYS A 135 11.41 -3.64 1.20
N SER A 136 12.13 -2.74 0.51
CA SER A 136 12.08 -1.31 0.82
C SER A 136 10.67 -0.72 0.73
N LYS A 137 9.88 -1.14 -0.26
CA LYS A 137 8.48 -0.69 -0.39
C LYS A 137 7.58 -1.27 0.68
N GLN A 138 7.79 -2.50 1.13
CA GLN A 138 7.06 -3.11 2.25
C GLN A 138 7.29 -2.33 3.54
N ASP A 139 8.55 -2.02 3.87
CA ASP A 139 8.90 -1.23 5.06
C ASP A 139 8.24 0.16 5.02
N ASN A 140 8.26 0.80 3.85
CA ASN A 140 7.57 2.08 3.63
C ASN A 140 6.04 1.94 3.78
N SER A 141 5.43 0.86 3.30
CA SER A 141 3.98 0.64 3.44
C SER A 141 3.56 0.54 4.90
N VAL A 142 4.35 -0.14 5.75
CA VAL A 142 4.11 -0.22 7.21
C VAL A 142 4.20 1.16 7.86
N TRP A 143 5.17 1.97 7.46
CA TRP A 143 5.31 3.33 7.97
C TRP A 143 4.11 4.20 7.57
N LEU A 144 3.73 4.19 6.28
CA LEU A 144 2.57 4.94 5.77
C LEU A 144 1.26 4.53 6.46
N LEU A 145 1.09 3.23 6.75
CA LEU A 145 -0.05 2.71 7.51
C LEU A 145 -0.14 3.35 8.89
N ARG A 146 0.96 3.35 9.65
CA ARG A 146 1.00 3.92 11.00
C ARG A 146 0.68 5.40 11.01
N PHE A 147 1.23 6.15 10.05
CA PHE A 147 0.96 7.58 9.93
C PHE A 147 -0.48 7.87 9.55
N ARG A 148 -1.06 7.14 8.59
CA ARG A 148 -2.48 7.23 8.25
C ARG A 148 -3.35 7.03 9.49
N ASP A 149 -3.13 5.94 10.22
CA ASP A 149 -3.97 5.55 11.35
C ASP A 149 -3.82 6.53 12.52
N LEU A 150 -2.60 7.00 12.79
CA LEU A 150 -2.33 8.02 13.81
C LEU A 150 -3.07 9.32 13.50
N PHE A 151 -2.92 9.86 12.28
CA PHE A 151 -3.56 11.12 11.89
C PHE A 151 -5.08 10.99 11.79
N LEU A 152 -5.58 9.82 11.38
CA LEU A 152 -7.01 9.53 11.42
C LEU A 152 -7.53 9.57 12.86
N ALA A 153 -6.86 8.90 13.78
CA ALA A 153 -7.24 8.87 15.19
C ALA A 153 -7.20 10.27 15.81
N VAL A 154 -6.15 11.07 15.53
CA VAL A 154 -6.05 12.46 15.97
C VAL A 154 -7.22 13.28 15.43
N GLY A 155 -7.52 13.17 14.12
CA GLY A 155 -8.65 13.85 13.51
C GLY A 155 -9.98 13.52 14.19
N PHE A 156 -10.27 12.24 14.42
CA PHE A 156 -11.47 11.81 15.14
C PHE A 156 -11.53 12.32 16.58
N LEU A 157 -10.42 12.25 17.33
CA LEU A 157 -10.36 12.73 18.71
C LEU A 157 -10.60 14.24 18.79
N CYS A 158 -10.00 15.02 17.89
CA CYS A 158 -10.25 16.45 17.82
C CYS A 158 -11.74 16.76 17.58
N LEU A 159 -12.41 16.01 16.70
CA LEU A 159 -13.85 16.18 16.45
C LEU A 159 -14.74 15.78 17.62
N LEU A 160 -14.33 14.79 18.41
CA LEU A 160 -15.03 14.49 19.66
C LEU A 160 -14.85 15.63 20.65
N ILE A 161 -13.63 16.15 20.78
CA ILE A 161 -13.31 17.27 21.67
C ILE A 161 -14.15 18.51 21.32
N THR A 162 -14.35 18.83 20.03
CA THR A 162 -15.15 20.02 19.65
C THR A 162 -16.57 19.98 20.19
N LYS A 163 -17.18 18.79 20.33
CA LYS A 163 -18.52 18.63 20.91
C LYS A 163 -18.59 18.90 22.41
N TYR A 164 -17.49 18.70 23.13
CA TYR A 164 -17.42 18.91 24.57
C TYR A 164 -16.65 20.17 24.96
N LEU A 165 -15.97 20.83 24.02
CA LEU A 165 -15.11 21.97 24.28
C LEU A 165 -15.89 23.13 24.91
N ASP A 166 -17.08 23.45 24.38
CA ASP A 166 -17.93 24.52 24.93
C ASP A 166 -18.40 24.20 26.36
N LEU A 167 -18.66 22.92 26.65
CA LEU A 167 -19.02 22.47 28.00
C LEU A 167 -17.82 22.56 28.96
N ILE A 168 -16.61 22.22 28.50
CA ILE A 168 -15.39 22.29 29.31
C ILE A 168 -14.97 23.74 29.56
N LEU A 169 -15.07 24.60 28.54
CA LEU A 169 -14.77 26.02 28.65
C LEU A 169 -15.72 26.73 29.61
N SER A 170 -17.02 26.42 29.56
CA SER A 170 -18.00 27.01 30.49
C SER A 170 -17.78 26.63 31.95
N TRP A 171 -17.29 25.42 32.23
CA TRP A 171 -16.94 24.96 33.59
C TRP A 171 -15.64 25.56 34.13
N THR A 172 -14.70 25.94 33.27
CA THR A 172 -13.40 26.50 33.67
C THR A 172 -13.44 28.02 33.85
N SER A 173 -14.47 28.68 33.32
CA SER A 173 -14.75 30.10 33.50
C SER A 173 -15.65 30.45 34.70
N ALA A 174 -16.09 29.44 35.47
CA ALA A 174 -16.88 29.58 36.70
C ALA A 174 -16.00 29.44 37.95
#